data_AF-A0A5N9G1H5-F1
#
_entry.id   AF-A0A5N9G1H5-F1
#
_cell.length_a   1.000
_cell.length_b   1.000
_cell.length_c   1.000
_cell.angle_alpha   90.00
_cell.angle_beta   90.00
_cell.angle_gamma   90.00
#
_symmetry.space_group_name_H-M   'P 1'
#
loop_
_entity.id
_entity.type
_entity.pdbx_description
1 polymer ?
#
loop_
_entity_poly.entity_id
_entity_poly.type
_entity_poly.pdbx_seq_one_letter_code
_entity_poly.pdbx_strand_id
1 'polypeptide(L)' 'MLQPHIAQFVTLMENGSPQISHVWFDTDGENILVNKAFGRIKVHNIGRDAHVAIAVFGPTNHSSRVLNI' A
#
# COMPACT_ATOMS: atom_id res chain seq x y z
N MET A 1 11.18 -2.23 -15.17
CA MET A 1 10.55 -3.16 -14.21
C MET A 1 9.85 -4.26 -15.00
N LEU A 2 10.21 -5.54 -14.83
CA LEU A 2 9.71 -6.63 -15.71
C LEU A 2 9.00 -7.77 -14.95
N GLN A 3 8.73 -7.64 -13.66
CA GLN A 3 8.02 -8.67 -12.89
C GLN A 3 6.86 -8.07 -12.10
N PRO A 4 5.66 -8.67 -12.16
CA PRO A 4 4.52 -8.22 -11.39
C PRO A 4 4.76 -8.49 -9.91
N HIS A 5 4.64 -7.45 -9.11
CA HIS A 5 4.74 -7.53 -7.67
C HIS A 5 3.36 -7.28 -7.07
N ILE A 6 2.97 -8.11 -6.09
CA ILE A 6 1.77 -7.86 -5.30
C ILE A 6 2.18 -6.94 -4.15
N ALA A 7 1.36 -5.92 -3.88
CA ALA A 7 1.53 -5.07 -2.71
C ALA A 7 0.32 -5.13 -1.78
N GLN A 8 0.61 -5.10 -0.48
CA GLN A 8 -0.36 -4.87 0.57
C GLN A 8 -0.18 -3.46 1.11
N PHE A 9 -1.25 -2.69 1.08
CA PHE A 9 -1.28 -1.31 1.55
C PHE A 9 -2.07 -1.24 2.85
N VAL A 10 -1.43 -0.70 3.88
CA VAL A 10 -1.97 -0.58 5.23
C VAL A 10 -2.34 0.88 5.49
N THR A 11 -3.58 1.09 5.93
CA THR A 11 -4.06 2.37 6.43
C THR A 11 -4.60 2.19 7.84
N LEU A 12 -4.81 3.28 8.57
CA LEU A 12 -5.40 3.21 9.91
C LEU A 12 -6.92 3.42 9.82
N MET A 13 -7.68 2.66 10.59
CA MET A 13 -9.08 2.91 10.89
C MET A 13 -9.21 4.05 11.91
N GLU A 14 -10.41 4.58 12.11
CA GLU A 14 -10.65 5.70 13.05
C GLU A 14 -10.21 5.38 14.49
N ASN A 15 -10.35 4.12 14.90
CA ASN A 15 -9.90 3.62 16.21
C ASN A 15 -8.40 3.22 16.25
N GLY A 16 -7.64 3.52 15.20
CA GLY A 16 -6.21 3.18 15.09
C GLY A 16 -5.91 1.74 14.69
N SER A 17 -6.91 0.87 14.52
CA SER A 17 -6.67 -0.50 14.04
C SER A 17 -6.23 -0.51 12.56
N PRO A 18 -5.38 -1.46 12.14
CA PRO A 18 -4.92 -1.52 10.76
C PRO A 18 -6.02 -2.02 9.81
N GLN A 19 -6.08 -1.41 8.63
CA GLN A 19 -6.88 -1.86 7.49
C GLN A 19 -5.93 -2.18 6.34
N ILE A 20 -6.07 -3.38 5.75
CA ILE A 20 -5.17 -3.88 4.71
C ILE A 20 -5.92 -4.03 3.39
N SER A 21 -5.29 -3.65 2.28
CA SER A 21 -5.82 -3.87 0.93
C SER A 21 -4.73 -4.33 -0.04
N HIS A 22 -5.06 -5.29 -0.91
CA HIS A 22 -4.23 -5.61 -2.07
C HIS A 22 -4.35 -4.50 -3.11
N VAL A 23 -3.21 -4.04 -3.62
CA VAL A 23 -3.12 -2.89 -4.54
C VAL A 23 -2.13 -3.16 -5.66
N TRP A 24 -2.37 -2.47 -6.77
CA TRP A 24 -1.33 -2.23 -7.77
C TRP A 24 -0.54 -1.00 -7.35
N PHE A 25 0.76 -1.03 -7.61
CA PHE A 25 1.65 0.09 -7.37
C PHE A 25 2.65 0.28 -8.51
N ASP A 26 3.20 1.47 -8.60
CA ASP A 26 4.34 1.82 -9.46
C ASP A 26 5.28 2.76 -8.69
N THR A 27 6.49 2.99 -9.20
CA THR A 27 7.47 3.88 -8.57
C THR A 27 8.41 4.52 -9.59
N ASP A 28 8.79 5.78 -9.36
CA ASP A 28 9.86 6.46 -10.10
C ASP A 28 11.24 6.31 -9.42
N GLY A 29 11.31 5.57 -8.31
CA GLY A 29 12.51 5.41 -7.48
C GLY A 29 12.58 6.34 -6.27
N GLU A 30 11.73 7.36 -6.21
CA GLU A 30 11.61 8.30 -5.09
C GLU A 30 10.22 8.20 -4.43
N ASN A 31 9.18 8.10 -5.25
CA ASN A 31 7.78 8.07 -4.87
C ASN A 31 7.14 6.72 -5.20
N ILE A 32 6.10 6.37 -4.44
CA ILE A 32 5.26 5.21 -4.71
C ILE A 32 3.87 5.69 -5.12
N LEU A 33 3.42 5.24 -6.29
CA LEU A 33 2.06 5.44 -6.77
C LEU A 33 1.22 4.22 -6.41
N VAL A 34 0.11 4.44 -5.70
CA VAL A 34 -0.85 3.38 -5.33
C VAL A 34 -2.21 3.69 -5.94
N ASN A 35 -2.87 2.68 -6.50
CA ASN A 35 -4.14 2.89 -7.18
C ASN A 35 -5.25 3.38 -6.22
N LYS A 36 -5.95 4.45 -6.61
CA LYS A 36 -7.11 5.01 -5.90
C LYS A 36 -8.41 4.59 -6.58
N ALA A 37 -9.43 4.27 -5.79
CA ALA A 37 -10.81 4.14 -6.26
C ALA A 37 -11.73 4.84 -5.26
N PHE A 38 -12.51 5.82 -5.73
CA PHE A 38 -13.37 6.63 -4.87
C PHE A 38 -14.38 5.75 -4.11
N GLY A 39 -14.68 6.12 -2.86
CA GLY A 39 -15.58 5.35 -1.98
C GLY A 39 -14.95 4.12 -1.31
N ARG A 40 -13.70 3.76 -1.62
CA ARG A 40 -12.99 2.69 -0.89
C ARG A 40 -12.52 3.19 0.47
N ILE A 41 -12.58 2.32 1.48
CA ILE A 41 -12.20 2.66 2.86
C ILE A 41 -10.78 3.21 2.98
N LYS A 42 -9.81 2.66 2.22
CA LYS A 42 -8.43 3.18 2.16
C LYS A 42 -8.38 4.65 1.76
N VAL A 43 -9.24 5.09 0.84
CA VAL A 43 -9.28 6.49 0.38
C VAL A 43 -9.78 7.42 1.46
N HIS A 44 -10.80 6.99 2.21
CA HIS A 44 -11.30 7.74 3.35
C HIS A 44 -10.27 7.79 4.47
N ASN A 45 -9.63 6.66 4.79
CA ASN A 45 -8.61 6.57 5.82
C ASN A 45 -7.41 7.49 5.55
N ILE A 46 -6.84 7.46 4.35
CA ILE A 46 -5.68 8.33 3.99
C ILE A 46 -6.07 9.81 4.01
N GLY A 47 -7.34 10.14 3.70
CA GLY A 47 -7.84 11.50 3.79
C GLY A 47 -7.93 12.03 5.23
N ARG A 48 -8.07 11.13 6.21
CA ARG A 48 -8.10 11.45 7.65
C ARG A 48 -6.71 11.39 8.28
N ASP A 49 -5.95 10.35 7.97
CA ASP A 49 -4.62 10.06 8.51
C ASP A 49 -3.73 9.50 7.40
N ALA A 50 -2.68 10.25 7.04
CA ALA A 50 -1.81 9.93 5.92
C ALA A 50 -0.70 8.91 6.28
N HIS A 51 -0.56 8.48 7.55
CA HIS A 51 0.40 7.46 7.90
C HIS A 51 0.00 6.11 7.30
N VAL A 52 0.88 5.56 6.46
CA VAL A 52 0.62 4.31 5.76
C VAL A 52 1.86 3.44 5.70
N ALA A 53 1.64 2.16 5.39
CA ALA A 53 2.73 1.23 5.11
C ALA A 53 2.41 0.41 3.87
N ILE A 54 3.45 0.04 3.13
CA ILE A 54 3.33 -0.85 1.97
C ILE A 54 4.29 -2.02 2.11
N ALA A 55 3.77 -3.24 1.95
CA ALA A 55 4.55 -4.46 1.87
C ALA A 55 4.53 -4.96 0.43
N VAL A 56 5.72 -5.08 -0.18
CA VAL A 56 5.88 -5.57 -1.56
C VAL A 56 6.44 -6.98 -1.54
N PHE A 57 5.80 -7.88 -2.29
CA PHE A 57 6.16 -9.29 -2.37
C PHE A 57 6.73 -9.63 -3.75
N GLY A 58 7.89 -10.28 -3.77
CA GLY A 58 8.52 -10.81 -4.98
C GLY A 58 7.74 -12.01 -5.55
N PRO A 59 7.75 -12.24 -6.87
CA PRO A 59 7.08 -13.40 -7.47
C PRO A 59 7.77 -14.73 -7.15
N THR A 60 9.08 -14.73 -6.88
CA THR A 60 9.89 -15.95 -6.68
C THR A 60 10.51 -16.04 -5.28
N ASN A 61 10.55 -14.94 -4.53
CA ASN A 61 11.00 -14.90 -3.16
C ASN A 61 9.96 -14.16 -2.32
N HIS A 62 9.31 -14.90 -1.41
CA HIS A 62 8.23 -14.40 -0.55
C HIS A 62 8.73 -13.47 0.58
N SER A 63 10.03 -13.19 0.64
CA SER A 63 10.60 -12.21 1.56
C SER A 63 9.98 -10.84 1.28
N SER A 64 9.14 -10.35 2.19
CA SER A 64 8.50 -9.05 2.08
C SER A 64 9.48 -7.94 2.46
N ARG A 65 9.48 -6.85 1.70
CA ARG A 65 10.06 -5.58 2.15
C ARG A 65 8.90 -4.67 2.53
N VAL A 66 8.89 -4.25 3.80
CA VAL A 66 7.92 -3.28 4.32
C VAL A 66 8.57 -1.91 4.30
N LEU A 67 7.90 -0.96 3.66
CA LEU A 67 8.26 0.44 3.71
C LEU A 67 7.14 1.20 4.43
N ASN A 68 7.49 1.85 5.53
CA ASN A 68 6.65 2.87 6.13
C ASN A 68 6.96 4.17 5.39
N ILE A 69 5.95 4.77 4.79
CA ILE A 69 6.03 6.01 4.00
C ILE A 69 5.24 7.11 4.68
#